data_AF-A0A7X3I9Q3-F1
#
_entry.id   AF-A0A7X3I9Q3-F1
#
_cell.length_a   1.000
_cell.length_b   1.000
_cell.length_c   1.000
_cell.angle_alpha   90.00
_cell.angle_beta   90.00
_cell.angle_gamma   90.00
#
_symmetry.space_group_name_H-M   'P 1'
#
loop_
_entity.id
_entity.type
_entity.pdbx_description
1 polymer ?
#
loop_
_entity_poly.entity_id
_entity_poly.type
_entity_poly.pdbx_seq_one_letter_code
_entity_poly.pdbx_strand_id
1 'polypeptide(L)'
;MIGRRIRTAGSVFAAGLWLATANPAEAQVGAFIDSLFGHKEEPAQQPEAAPAPAPAKKAAPKKDAAKDAAKDAKAGAKSAKTAEKAEHKAPESKTAESKVAAVGAPASVAPAEPADAATLLAQANAYFNGINTLTGNFMQIGADGRRIGGKLTLAKPGRLRFDYDQPSPLEVVADGTSVAVRDRKLNTQDLYFIAQTPLKFLLREKIDLARDLTVTDVANDPTGVRFDLEDRATLGGTSKIQLFFDPDVKTLSQWRITDPQGYITTVTLSNLQKGKSVDGSLFFINYGRAEDKAMQQQIQQSQQ
;
A
#
# COMPACT_ATOMS: atom_id res chain seq x y z
N MET A 1 46.33 -53.02 45.04
CA MET A 1 46.14 -52.53 43.65
C MET A 1 44.77 -51.85 43.60
N ILE A 2 44.70 -50.53 43.83
CA ILE A 2 44.81 -49.42 42.85
C ILE A 2 43.74 -49.53 41.75
N GLY A 3 42.82 -48.56 41.70
CA GLY A 3 41.97 -48.33 40.52
C GLY A 3 40.71 -47.49 40.75
N ARG A 4 40.86 -46.16 40.90
CA ARG A 4 39.81 -45.14 41.01
C ARG A 4 39.60 -44.46 39.65
N ARG A 5 38.37 -44.29 39.14
CA ARG A 5 37.85 -43.21 38.23
C ARG A 5 36.30 -43.25 38.31
N ILE A 6 35.51 -42.27 38.77
CA ILE A 6 35.28 -40.83 38.47
C ILE A 6 34.48 -40.57 37.17
N ARG A 7 33.25 -40.03 37.38
CA ARG A 7 32.39 -39.12 36.55
C ARG A 7 31.79 -39.71 35.24
N THR A 8 30.60 -39.33 34.76
CA THR A 8 29.87 -38.04 34.85
C THR A 8 28.39 -38.22 34.50
N ALA A 9 27.53 -37.38 35.09
CA ALA A 9 26.15 -37.16 34.68
C ALA A 9 26.06 -36.57 33.26
N GLY A 10 24.99 -36.91 32.53
CA GLY A 10 24.64 -36.30 31.26
C GLY A 10 23.12 -36.21 31.14
N SER A 11 22.56 -35.11 31.63
CA SER A 11 21.17 -34.72 31.36
C SER A 11 21.02 -34.41 29.88
N VAL A 12 20.14 -35.11 29.18
CA VAL A 12 19.75 -34.78 27.82
C VAL A 12 18.76 -33.62 27.90
N PHE A 13 19.24 -32.40 27.65
CA PHE A 13 18.40 -31.26 27.32
C PHE A 13 17.81 -31.49 25.92
N ALA A 14 16.53 -31.82 25.85
CA ALA A 14 15.76 -31.70 24.62
C ALA A 14 15.51 -30.22 24.36
N ALA A 15 16.36 -29.59 23.54
CA ALA A 15 16.09 -28.28 22.98
C ALA A 15 14.97 -28.41 21.95
N GLY A 16 13.76 -28.02 22.33
CA GLY A 16 12.65 -27.85 21.41
C GLY A 16 12.97 -26.71 20.45
N LEU A 17 13.31 -27.06 19.22
CA LEU A 17 13.43 -26.12 18.11
C LEU A 17 12.02 -25.67 17.72
N TRP A 18 11.57 -24.56 18.31
CA TRP A 18 10.40 -23.86 17.79
C TRP A 18 10.79 -23.21 16.47
N LEU A 19 10.37 -23.81 15.36
CA LEU A 19 10.31 -23.14 14.07
C LEU A 19 9.29 -22.02 14.20
N ALA A 20 9.77 -20.79 14.42
CA ALA A 20 8.96 -19.61 14.25
C ALA A 20 8.63 -19.48 12.76
N THR A 21 7.49 -20.03 12.35
CA THR A 21 6.92 -19.69 11.05
C THR A 21 6.62 -18.19 11.09
N ALA A 22 7.35 -17.40 10.31
CA ALA A 22 7.07 -15.99 10.13
C ALA A 22 5.56 -15.83 9.84
N ASN A 23 4.89 -14.97 10.59
CA ASN A 23 3.45 -14.83 10.45
C ASN A 23 3.19 -14.21 9.07
N PRO A 24 2.29 -14.74 8.24
CA PRO A 24 2.11 -14.23 6.87
C PRO A 24 1.79 -12.72 6.84
N ALA A 25 1.14 -12.19 7.87
CA ALA A 25 0.88 -10.75 8.03
C ALA A 25 2.17 -9.89 8.11
N GLU A 26 3.26 -10.42 8.66
CA GLU A 26 4.52 -9.69 8.86
C GLU A 26 5.31 -9.58 7.54
N ALA A 27 5.38 -10.66 6.76
CA ALA A 27 5.99 -10.68 5.43
C ALA A 27 5.28 -9.73 4.42
N GLN A 28 3.99 -9.45 4.64
CA GLN A 28 3.15 -8.68 3.72
C GLN A 28 3.26 -7.18 3.90
N VAL A 29 3.35 -6.75 5.14
CA VAL A 29 3.72 -5.38 5.43
C VAL A 29 5.20 -5.18 5.10
N GLY A 30 6.06 -6.19 5.26
CA GLY A 30 7.41 -6.20 4.69
C GLY A 30 7.40 -5.93 3.18
N ALA A 31 6.58 -6.65 2.40
CA ALA A 31 6.40 -6.41 0.97
C ALA A 31 5.78 -5.03 0.64
N PHE A 32 4.91 -4.50 1.49
CA PHE A 32 4.40 -3.13 1.37
C PHE A 32 5.47 -2.08 1.63
N ILE A 33 6.28 -2.31 2.66
CA ILE A 33 7.41 -1.47 3.00
C ILE A 33 8.40 -1.52 1.84
N ASP A 34 8.66 -2.69 1.30
CA ASP A 34 9.50 -2.86 0.13
C ASP A 34 8.94 -2.16 -1.11
N SER A 35 7.60 -2.16 -1.27
CA SER A 35 6.91 -1.43 -2.35
C SER A 35 6.91 0.09 -2.13
N LEU A 36 6.89 0.56 -0.87
CA LEU A 36 6.89 1.98 -0.50
C LEU A 36 8.29 2.59 -0.30
N PHE A 37 9.28 1.78 0.05
CA PHE A 37 10.58 2.19 0.56
C PHE A 37 11.74 1.41 -0.10
N GLY A 38 11.43 0.43 -0.95
CA GLY A 38 12.38 -0.35 -1.74
C GLY A 38 12.72 -1.71 -1.12
N HIS A 39 12.72 -2.77 -1.95
CA HIS A 39 13.20 -4.09 -1.54
C HIS A 39 14.68 -4.03 -1.12
N LYS A 40 14.97 -4.38 0.14
CA LYS A 40 16.30 -4.91 0.47
C LYS A 40 16.37 -6.31 -0.12
N GLU A 41 17.35 -6.60 -0.97
CA GLU A 41 17.65 -8.00 -1.33
C GLU A 41 17.86 -8.76 -0.01
N GLU A 42 16.87 -9.54 0.38
CA GLU A 42 17.03 -10.54 1.43
C GLU A 42 18.11 -11.49 0.91
N PRO A 43 19.21 -11.73 1.65
CA PRO A 43 20.18 -12.72 1.23
C PRO A 43 19.40 -14.01 1.05
N ALA A 44 19.38 -14.53 -0.18
CA ALA A 44 18.62 -15.72 -0.56
C ALA A 44 18.79 -16.76 0.55
N GLN A 45 17.67 -17.16 1.17
CA GLN A 45 17.68 -18.31 2.06
C GLN A 45 18.28 -19.45 1.26
N GLN A 46 19.53 -19.78 1.61
CA GLN A 46 20.29 -20.84 0.98
C GLN A 46 19.42 -22.08 1.09
N PRO A 47 19.06 -22.75 -0.03
CA PRO A 47 18.24 -23.94 0.04
C PRO A 47 18.90 -24.89 1.04
N GLU A 48 18.18 -25.19 2.11
CA GLU A 48 18.58 -26.17 3.10
C GLU A 48 19.02 -27.42 2.33
N ALA A 49 20.29 -27.77 2.47
CA ALA A 49 20.87 -28.87 1.73
C ALA A 49 20.03 -30.11 2.00
N ALA A 50 19.33 -30.58 0.96
CA ALA A 50 18.53 -31.78 1.03
C ALA A 50 19.36 -32.90 1.66
N PRO A 51 18.81 -33.69 2.61
CA PRO A 51 19.55 -34.79 3.19
C PRO A 51 19.91 -35.76 2.05
N ALA A 52 21.20 -36.06 1.95
CA ALA A 52 21.73 -36.96 0.93
C ALA A 52 20.94 -38.28 0.94
N PRO A 53 20.42 -38.75 -0.21
CA PRO A 53 19.73 -40.02 -0.26
C PRO A 53 20.75 -41.15 -0.05
N ALA A 54 20.45 -42.04 0.89
CA ALA A 54 21.18 -43.29 1.10
C ALA A 54 21.21 -44.12 -0.19
N PRO A 55 22.28 -44.91 -0.44
CA PRO A 55 22.50 -45.54 -1.74
C PRO A 55 21.47 -46.66 -2.00
N ALA A 56 20.71 -46.51 -3.08
CA ALA A 56 19.78 -47.52 -3.56
C ALA A 56 20.52 -48.71 -4.20
N LYS A 57 20.12 -49.93 -3.80
CA LYS A 57 20.51 -51.19 -4.47
C LYS A 57 19.79 -51.30 -5.83
N LYS A 58 20.55 -51.75 -6.84
CA LYS A 58 20.08 -52.06 -8.20
C LYS A 58 19.08 -53.22 -8.21
N ALA A 59 18.01 -53.08 -9.00
CA ALA A 59 17.31 -54.18 -9.67
C ALA A 59 16.67 -53.67 -10.98
N ALA A 60 16.68 -54.53 -11.99
CA ALA A 60 16.48 -54.27 -13.41
C ALA A 60 14.98 -54.26 -13.85
N PRO A 61 14.66 -53.94 -15.13
CA PRO A 61 13.39 -53.38 -15.57
C PRO A 61 12.40 -54.41 -16.15
N LYS A 62 11.11 -54.06 -16.23
CA LYS A 62 10.16 -54.61 -17.23
C LYS A 62 9.14 -53.56 -17.69
N LYS A 63 8.91 -53.59 -19.01
CA LYS A 63 7.90 -52.88 -19.81
C LYS A 63 6.52 -53.54 -19.64
N ASP A 64 5.43 -52.79 -19.87
CA ASP A 64 4.58 -52.92 -21.07
C ASP A 64 3.28 -52.07 -21.02
N ALA A 65 2.92 -51.55 -22.20
CA ALA A 65 1.58 -51.23 -22.78
C ALA A 65 0.56 -50.38 -21.98
N ALA A 66 0.14 -49.18 -22.39
CA ALA A 66 -0.57 -48.71 -23.62
C ALA A 66 -2.12 -48.75 -23.54
N LYS A 67 -2.74 -47.66 -24.08
CA LYS A 67 -4.15 -47.42 -24.51
C LYS A 67 -5.20 -47.13 -23.42
N ASP A 68 -6.25 -46.31 -23.61
CA ASP A 68 -6.95 -45.63 -24.73
C ASP A 68 -7.65 -44.38 -24.10
N ALA A 69 -7.64 -43.16 -24.66
CA ALA A 69 -8.49 -42.57 -25.71
C ALA A 69 -9.96 -42.19 -25.32
N ALA A 70 -10.36 -41.00 -25.83
CA ALA A 70 -11.71 -40.43 -26.04
C ALA A 70 -12.41 -39.74 -24.83
N LYS A 71 -12.65 -38.41 -24.83
CA LYS A 71 -13.46 -37.52 -25.71
C LYS A 71 -14.89 -37.41 -25.19
N ASP A 72 -15.30 -36.20 -24.80
CA ASP A 72 -16.60 -35.68 -25.22
C ASP A 72 -16.66 -34.15 -25.17
N ALA A 73 -17.27 -33.60 -26.22
CA ALA A 73 -17.55 -32.21 -26.45
C ALA A 73 -19.07 -32.05 -26.50
N LYS A 74 -19.64 -30.96 -25.98
CA LYS A 74 -20.86 -30.40 -26.60
C LYS A 74 -21.14 -28.95 -26.22
N ALA A 75 -21.34 -28.18 -27.28
CA ALA A 75 -21.93 -26.85 -27.30
C ALA A 75 -23.48 -26.91 -27.36
N GLY A 76 -24.13 -25.84 -26.92
CA GLY A 76 -25.53 -25.49 -27.20
C GLY A 76 -25.87 -24.21 -26.43
N ALA A 77 -25.91 -23.01 -27.02
CA ALA A 77 -26.84 -22.47 -28.02
C ALA A 77 -28.27 -22.21 -27.49
N LYS A 78 -28.57 -20.91 -27.38
CA LYS A 78 -29.87 -20.19 -27.56
C LYS A 78 -31.06 -20.51 -26.64
N SER A 79 -31.55 -19.45 -26.00
CA SER A 79 -32.97 -19.08 -26.10
C SER A 79 -33.14 -17.57 -26.13
N ALA A 80 -34.10 -17.16 -26.96
CA ALA A 80 -34.52 -15.80 -27.26
C ALA A 80 -35.87 -15.51 -26.58
N LYS A 81 -36.33 -14.26 -26.75
CA LYS A 81 -37.69 -13.73 -26.51
C LYS A 81 -37.89 -13.28 -25.05
N THR A 82 -38.32 -12.04 -24.77
CA THR A 82 -39.54 -11.43 -25.30
C THR A 82 -39.45 -9.89 -25.26
N ALA A 83 -39.80 -9.26 -26.37
CA ALA A 83 -40.18 -7.86 -26.45
C ALA A 83 -41.68 -7.76 -26.10
N GLU A 84 -42.05 -6.87 -25.19
CA GLU A 84 -43.43 -6.45 -25.03
C GLU A 84 -43.53 -4.93 -25.17
N LYS A 85 -44.37 -4.57 -26.12
CA LYS A 85 -44.71 -3.25 -26.62
C LYS A 85 -45.98 -2.81 -25.91
N ALA A 86 -45.97 -1.65 -25.27
CA ALA A 86 -47.19 -0.97 -24.85
C ALA A 86 -47.11 0.51 -25.24
N GLU A 87 -47.61 0.76 -26.45
CA GLU A 87 -48.00 2.04 -27.02
C GLU A 87 -49.26 2.50 -26.26
N HIS A 88 -49.30 3.72 -25.73
CA HIS A 88 -50.56 4.38 -25.37
C HIS A 88 -50.58 5.82 -25.88
N LYS A 89 -51.67 6.07 -26.58
CA LYS A 89 -52.04 7.19 -27.42
C LYS A 89 -52.54 8.36 -26.57
N ALA A 90 -52.33 9.56 -27.10
CA ALA A 90 -52.84 10.85 -26.63
C ALA A 90 -54.37 10.88 -26.39
N PRO A 91 -54.81 11.90 -25.65
CA PRO A 91 -55.80 12.80 -26.25
C PRO A 91 -55.45 14.28 -26.11
N GLU A 92 -55.67 15.02 -27.18
CA GLU A 92 -55.81 16.47 -27.22
C GLU A 92 -56.99 16.95 -26.38
N SER A 93 -56.86 18.13 -25.77
CA SER A 93 -57.98 19.03 -25.49
C SER A 93 -57.51 20.48 -25.47
N LYS A 94 -58.43 21.35 -25.86
CA LYS A 94 -58.27 22.66 -26.48
C LYS A 94 -57.91 23.80 -25.52
N THR A 95 -57.16 24.75 -26.08
CA THR A 95 -57.21 26.22 -25.99
C THR A 95 -57.83 26.87 -24.75
N ALA A 96 -57.01 27.64 -24.03
CA ALA A 96 -57.41 28.86 -23.35
C ALA A 96 -56.23 29.84 -23.33
N GLU A 97 -56.39 30.96 -24.03
CA GLU A 97 -55.46 32.09 -24.06
C GLU A 97 -55.42 32.77 -22.67
N SER A 98 -54.23 33.05 -22.16
CA SER A 98 -54.05 33.92 -21.00
C SER A 98 -52.65 34.54 -21.00
N LYS A 99 -52.62 35.79 -21.47
CA LYS A 99 -51.80 36.91 -21.00
C LYS A 99 -50.30 36.66 -20.70
N VAL A 100 -49.50 37.18 -21.62
CA VAL A 100 -48.05 37.38 -21.59
C VAL A 100 -47.55 37.90 -20.23
N ALA A 101 -46.70 37.11 -19.58
CA ALA A 101 -45.73 37.56 -18.58
C ALA A 101 -44.38 36.95 -19.00
N ALA A 102 -43.38 37.81 -19.21
CA ALA A 102 -42.07 37.44 -19.72
C ALA A 102 -41.40 36.39 -18.81
N VAL A 103 -41.37 35.14 -19.26
CA VAL A 103 -40.54 34.09 -18.67
C VAL A 103 -39.12 34.33 -19.17
N GLY A 104 -38.23 34.65 -18.25
CA GLY A 104 -36.80 34.78 -18.51
C GLY A 104 -36.28 33.55 -19.25
N ALA A 105 -35.46 33.81 -20.26
CA ALA A 105 -34.81 32.78 -21.06
C ALA A 105 -34.16 31.71 -20.17
N PRO A 106 -34.21 30.41 -20.54
CA PRO A 106 -33.38 29.42 -19.88
C PRO A 106 -31.92 29.85 -20.07
N ALA A 107 -31.27 30.27 -18.98
CA ALA A 107 -29.84 30.45 -18.98
C ALA A 107 -29.22 29.09 -19.34
N SER A 108 -28.65 29.02 -20.55
CA SER A 108 -27.84 27.90 -20.97
C SER A 108 -26.71 27.75 -19.95
N VAL A 109 -26.79 26.74 -19.09
CA VAL A 109 -25.67 26.32 -18.26
C VAL A 109 -24.61 25.85 -19.24
N ALA A 110 -23.59 26.67 -19.47
CA ALA A 110 -22.44 26.27 -20.26
C ALA A 110 -21.86 24.99 -19.63
N PRO A 111 -21.51 23.97 -20.42
CA PRO A 111 -20.74 22.85 -19.91
C PRO A 111 -19.48 23.42 -19.26
N ALA A 112 -19.19 23.04 -18.01
CA ALA A 112 -17.92 23.37 -17.38
C ALA A 112 -16.82 22.82 -18.30
N GLU A 113 -15.98 23.71 -18.82
CA GLU A 113 -14.81 23.32 -19.60
C GLU A 113 -13.96 22.42 -18.69
N PRO A 114 -13.48 21.26 -19.17
CA PRO A 114 -12.63 20.39 -18.37
C PRO A 114 -11.43 21.23 -17.91
N ALA A 115 -11.23 21.30 -16.60
CA ALA A 115 -10.14 22.08 -16.02
C ALA A 115 -8.80 21.66 -16.66
N ASP A 116 -8.04 22.65 -17.12
CA ASP A 116 -6.74 22.42 -17.73
C ASP A 116 -5.80 21.67 -16.77
N ALA A 117 -4.99 20.75 -17.30
CA ALA A 117 -4.10 19.89 -16.53
C ALA A 117 -3.11 20.71 -15.68
N ALA A 118 -2.63 21.86 -16.18
CA ALA A 118 -1.75 22.74 -15.42
C ALA A 118 -2.46 23.35 -14.20
N THR A 119 -3.76 23.66 -14.32
CA THR A 119 -4.57 24.18 -13.21
C THR A 119 -4.79 23.11 -12.15
N LEU A 120 -5.13 21.89 -12.56
CA LEU A 120 -5.30 20.76 -11.64
C LEU A 120 -4.00 20.44 -10.89
N LEU A 121 -2.87 20.47 -11.60
CA LEU A 121 -1.55 20.24 -11.00
C LEU A 121 -1.17 21.33 -9.99
N ALA A 122 -1.49 22.59 -10.29
CA ALA A 122 -1.29 23.70 -9.36
C ALA A 122 -2.15 23.53 -8.09
N GLN A 123 -3.39 23.04 -8.22
CA GLN A 123 -4.26 22.73 -7.09
C GLN A 123 -3.70 21.58 -6.23
N ALA A 124 -3.22 20.51 -6.86
CA ALA A 124 -2.58 19.40 -6.16
C ALA A 124 -1.31 19.85 -5.40
N ASN A 125 -0.47 20.69 -6.04
CA ASN A 125 0.69 21.31 -5.40
C ASN A 125 0.26 22.17 -4.19
N ALA A 126 -0.78 22.99 -4.34
CA ALA A 126 -1.31 23.81 -3.25
C ALA A 126 -1.84 22.94 -2.09
N TYR A 127 -2.54 21.85 -2.39
CA TYR A 127 -3.00 20.89 -1.40
C TYR A 127 -1.84 20.33 -0.56
N PHE A 128 -0.79 19.81 -1.20
CA PHE A 128 0.34 19.22 -0.47
C PHE A 128 1.16 20.27 0.29
N ASN A 129 1.34 21.46 -0.27
CA ASN A 129 2.07 22.54 0.38
C ASN A 129 1.30 23.17 1.54
N GLY A 130 -0.03 23.05 1.57
CA GLY A 130 -0.88 23.50 2.69
C GLY A 130 -0.95 22.54 3.88
N ILE A 131 -0.34 21.35 3.79
CA ILE A 131 -0.37 20.34 4.86
C ILE A 131 0.89 20.43 5.70
N ASN A 132 0.79 21.01 6.90
CA ASN A 132 1.88 20.96 7.88
C ASN A 132 1.78 19.71 8.75
N THR A 133 0.57 19.38 9.20
CA THR A 133 0.27 18.15 9.93
C THR A 133 -0.99 17.52 9.34
N LEU A 134 -1.02 16.20 9.29
CA LEU A 134 -2.16 15.41 8.80
C LEU A 134 -2.29 14.16 9.66
N THR A 135 -3.51 13.88 10.11
CA THR A 135 -3.85 12.65 10.81
C THR A 135 -5.06 12.01 10.16
N GLY A 136 -5.19 10.69 10.19
CA GLY A 136 -6.36 10.00 9.68
C GLY A 136 -6.19 8.49 9.72
N ASN A 137 -7.10 7.78 9.07
CA ASN A 137 -7.00 6.32 8.94
C ASN A 137 -6.61 5.97 7.50
N PHE A 138 -5.91 4.86 7.35
CA PHE A 138 -5.58 4.31 6.07
C PHE A 138 -6.07 2.87 5.95
N MET A 139 -6.35 2.47 4.71
CA MET A 139 -6.54 1.07 4.35
C MET A 139 -5.63 0.74 3.19
N GLN A 140 -4.74 -0.19 3.42
CA GLN A 140 -3.78 -0.64 2.45
C GLN A 140 -4.22 -1.96 1.84
N ILE A 141 -4.05 -2.09 0.54
CA ILE A 141 -4.14 -3.33 -0.20
C ILE A 141 -2.76 -3.61 -0.79
N GLY A 142 -2.11 -4.67 -0.31
CA GLY A 142 -0.81 -5.11 -0.82
C GLY A 142 -0.91 -5.83 -2.16
N ALA A 143 0.24 -6.14 -2.76
CA ALA A 143 0.31 -6.86 -4.04
C ALA A 143 -0.26 -8.29 -3.98
N ASP A 144 -0.33 -8.87 -2.79
CA ASP A 144 -0.97 -10.16 -2.51
C ASP A 144 -2.50 -10.06 -2.33
N GLY A 145 -3.07 -8.85 -2.45
CA GLY A 145 -4.49 -8.56 -2.32
C GLY A 145 -4.99 -8.44 -0.87
N ARG A 146 -4.13 -8.60 0.14
CA ARG A 146 -4.56 -8.51 1.53
C ARG A 146 -4.72 -7.07 1.99
N ARG A 147 -5.66 -6.90 2.91
CA ARG A 147 -6.10 -5.60 3.42
C ARG A 147 -5.63 -5.41 4.85
N ILE A 148 -4.89 -4.34 5.11
CA ILE A 148 -4.40 -4.01 6.44
C ILE A 148 -4.64 -2.52 6.70
N GLY A 149 -5.24 -2.24 7.85
CA GLY A 149 -5.60 -0.89 8.24
C GLY A 149 -4.70 -0.31 9.30
N GLY A 150 -4.92 0.97 9.55
CA GLY A 150 -4.29 1.64 10.66
C GLY A 150 -4.49 3.14 10.67
N LYS A 151 -3.66 3.78 11.48
CA LYS A 151 -3.62 5.23 11.64
C LYS A 151 -2.41 5.81 10.94
N LEU A 152 -2.66 6.88 10.19
CA LEU A 152 -1.64 7.71 9.56
C LEU A 152 -1.45 8.98 10.39
N THR A 153 -0.20 9.29 10.72
CA THR A 153 0.20 10.58 11.30
C THR A 153 1.35 11.14 10.47
N LEU A 154 1.21 12.36 9.97
CA LEU A 154 2.21 13.05 9.15
C LEU A 154 2.47 14.42 9.76
N ALA A 155 3.75 14.78 9.83
CA ALA A 155 4.19 16.12 10.18
C ALA A 155 5.34 16.56 9.29
N LYS A 156 5.13 17.62 8.52
CA LYS A 156 6.20 18.19 7.71
C LYS A 156 7.20 18.98 8.57
N PRO A 157 8.47 19.04 8.14
CA PRO A 157 9.07 18.25 7.07
C PRO A 157 9.42 16.83 7.53
N GLY A 158 9.29 15.86 6.63
CA GLY A 158 9.98 14.58 6.71
C GLY A 158 9.40 13.54 7.68
N ARG A 159 8.49 13.91 8.59
CA ARG A 159 8.00 12.99 9.63
C ARG A 159 6.70 12.31 9.23
N LEU A 160 6.65 11.01 9.42
CA LEU A 160 5.54 10.14 9.05
C LEU A 160 5.44 8.98 10.02
N ARG A 161 4.24 8.51 10.30
CA ARG A 161 3.99 7.31 11.08
C ARG A 161 2.79 6.57 10.53
N PHE A 162 2.97 5.29 10.23
CA PHE A 162 1.90 4.34 9.99
C PHE A 162 1.85 3.37 11.18
N ASP A 163 0.78 3.47 11.95
CA ASP A 163 0.46 2.53 13.02
C ASP A 163 -0.54 1.52 12.48
N TYR A 164 -0.14 0.26 12.32
CA TYR A 164 -1.06 -0.77 11.86
C TYR A 164 -1.97 -1.26 12.98
N ASP A 165 -3.21 -1.56 12.62
CA ASP A 165 -4.17 -2.15 13.53
C ASP A 165 -3.81 -3.62 13.82
N GLN A 166 -4.21 -4.08 15.00
CA GLN A 166 -4.10 -5.49 15.36
C GLN A 166 -4.83 -6.37 14.33
N PRO A 167 -4.31 -7.57 14.00
CA PRO A 167 -3.22 -8.28 14.68
C PRO A 167 -1.80 -7.98 14.15
N SER A 168 -1.62 -6.98 13.28
CA SER A 168 -0.29 -6.64 12.78
C SER A 168 0.55 -6.01 13.88
N PRO A 169 1.76 -6.53 14.20
CA PRO A 169 2.66 -5.93 15.18
C PRO A 169 3.54 -4.81 14.60
N LEU A 170 3.32 -4.45 13.34
CA LEU A 170 4.23 -3.59 12.60
C LEU A 170 3.93 -2.11 12.82
N GLU A 171 4.97 -1.30 12.79
CA GLU A 171 4.87 0.16 12.72
C GLU A 171 5.92 0.70 11.75
N VAL A 172 5.57 1.77 11.05
CA VAL A 172 6.48 2.48 10.15
C VAL A 172 6.65 3.88 10.67
N VAL A 173 7.88 4.31 10.87
CA VAL A 173 8.20 5.62 11.45
C VAL A 173 9.24 6.30 10.59
N ALA A 174 9.00 7.53 10.18
CA ALA A 174 9.97 8.39 9.51
C ALA A 174 10.28 9.59 10.40
N ASP A 175 11.57 9.87 10.61
CA ASP A 175 12.05 10.96 11.48
C ASP A 175 12.46 12.23 10.71
N GLY A 176 12.40 12.18 9.38
CA GLY A 176 12.81 13.24 8.47
C GLY A 176 14.12 12.97 7.73
N THR A 177 14.87 11.95 8.13
CA THR A 177 16.04 11.46 7.38
C THR A 177 15.85 10.00 6.96
N SER A 178 15.40 9.17 7.90
CA SER A 178 15.27 7.73 7.73
C SER A 178 13.84 7.27 7.95
N VAL A 179 13.51 6.10 7.42
CA VAL A 179 12.31 5.33 7.69
C VAL A 179 12.72 4.07 8.44
N ALA A 180 12.17 3.89 9.63
CA ALA A 180 12.26 2.68 10.41
C ALA A 180 11.00 1.85 10.25
N VAL A 181 11.18 0.58 9.94
CA VAL A 181 10.12 -0.43 9.92
C VAL A 181 10.37 -1.33 11.09
N ARG A 182 9.43 -1.36 12.04
CA ARG A 182 9.61 -2.08 13.29
C ARG A 182 8.57 -3.16 13.43
N ASP A 183 9.02 -4.33 13.84
CA ASP A 183 8.18 -5.39 14.32
C ASP A 183 8.20 -5.38 15.85
N ARG A 184 7.09 -4.99 16.47
CA ARG A 184 6.97 -4.93 17.93
C ARG A 184 7.00 -6.31 18.60
N LYS A 185 6.66 -7.37 17.88
CA LYS A 185 6.62 -8.74 18.39
C LYS A 185 7.99 -9.39 18.33
N LEU A 186 8.74 -9.14 17.25
CA LEU A 186 10.10 -9.66 17.07
C LEU A 186 11.19 -8.72 17.60
N ASN A 187 10.83 -7.48 17.96
CA ASN A 187 11.74 -6.42 18.38
C ASN A 187 12.86 -6.17 17.36
N THR A 188 12.50 -6.20 16.08
CA THR A 188 13.39 -5.90 14.95
C THR A 188 13.11 -4.50 14.41
N GLN A 189 14.12 -3.91 13.79
CA GLN A 189 13.99 -2.60 13.14
C GLN A 189 14.86 -2.56 11.87
N ASP A 190 14.22 -2.39 10.73
CA ASP A 190 14.88 -2.16 9.45
C ASP A 190 14.88 -0.67 9.11
N LEU A 191 16.02 -0.15 8.64
CA LEU A 191 16.22 1.27 8.37
C LEU A 191 16.48 1.52 6.89
N TYR A 192 15.77 2.50 6.35
CA TYR A 192 15.84 2.96 4.96
C TYR A 192 16.00 4.48 4.92
N PHE A 193 16.59 5.04 3.86
CA PHE A 193 16.62 6.50 3.68
C PHE A 193 15.34 6.99 3.04
N ILE A 194 14.71 8.04 3.59
CA ILE A 194 13.46 8.62 3.04
C ILE A 194 13.62 9.00 1.55
N ALA A 195 14.81 9.44 1.14
CA ALA A 195 15.08 9.85 -0.23
C ALA A 195 14.90 8.74 -1.28
N GLN A 196 14.96 7.46 -0.88
CA GLN A 196 14.86 6.31 -1.78
C GLN A 196 13.42 5.80 -1.95
N THR A 197 12.46 6.53 -1.39
CA THR A 197 11.09 6.05 -1.16
C THR A 197 10.15 6.76 -2.12
N PRO A 198 9.26 6.07 -2.84
CA PRO A 198 8.30 6.72 -3.73
C PRO A 198 7.41 7.78 -3.04
N LEU A 199 7.14 7.68 -1.73
CA LEU A 199 6.35 8.68 -1.00
C LEU A 199 7.13 9.91 -0.51
N LYS A 200 8.42 10.03 -0.83
CA LYS A 200 9.28 11.14 -0.37
C LYS A 200 8.70 12.52 -0.68
N PHE A 201 7.98 12.66 -1.80
CA PHE A 201 7.39 13.92 -2.21
C PHE A 201 6.32 14.42 -1.22
N LEU A 202 5.54 13.51 -0.60
CA LEU A 202 4.54 13.87 0.41
C LEU A 202 5.18 14.49 1.66
N LEU A 203 6.43 14.13 1.95
CA LEU A 203 7.11 14.51 3.18
C LEU A 203 7.95 15.77 3.06
N ARG A 204 8.21 16.25 1.84
CA ARG A 204 8.96 17.49 1.63
C ARG A 204 8.20 18.69 2.14
N GLU A 205 8.94 19.65 2.70
CA GLU A 205 8.40 20.94 3.16
C GLU A 205 7.65 21.66 2.05
N LYS A 206 8.29 21.73 0.87
CA LYS A 206 7.70 22.24 -0.36
C LYS A 206 7.85 21.20 -1.46
N ILE A 207 6.78 21.04 -2.21
CA ILE A 207 6.72 20.15 -3.36
C ILE A 207 6.26 20.91 -4.60
N ASP A 208 6.88 20.56 -5.73
CA ASP A 208 6.34 20.83 -7.05
C ASP A 208 6.32 19.53 -7.85
N LEU A 209 5.14 18.93 -8.00
CA LEU A 209 4.94 17.65 -8.70
C LEU A 209 5.48 17.67 -10.14
N ALA A 210 5.46 18.83 -10.82
CA ALA A 210 5.95 18.96 -12.19
C ALA A 210 7.49 18.95 -12.29
N ARG A 211 8.17 19.37 -11.22
CA ARG A 211 9.64 19.48 -11.17
C ARG A 211 10.28 18.29 -10.46
N ASP A 212 9.60 17.79 -9.43
CA ASP A 212 10.11 16.74 -8.56
C ASP A 212 9.88 15.35 -9.12
N LEU A 213 8.87 15.20 -9.98
CA LEU A 213 8.44 13.94 -10.58
C LEU A 213 8.19 14.15 -12.09
N THR A 214 8.13 13.05 -12.83
CA THR A 214 7.67 13.10 -14.24
C THR A 214 6.16 12.88 -14.26
N VAL A 215 5.39 13.91 -14.63
CA VAL A 215 3.94 13.79 -14.83
C VAL A 215 3.70 13.11 -16.17
N THR A 216 3.03 11.95 -16.16
CA THR A 216 2.75 11.16 -17.37
C THR A 216 1.33 11.34 -17.87
N ASP A 217 0.36 11.54 -16.97
CA ASP A 217 -1.05 11.75 -17.32
C ASP A 217 -1.78 12.53 -16.22
N VAL A 218 -2.80 13.29 -16.62
CA VAL A 218 -3.74 13.95 -15.71
C VAL A 218 -5.15 13.69 -16.25
N ALA A 219 -5.89 12.83 -15.57
CA ALA A 219 -7.26 12.49 -15.92
C ALA A 219 -8.23 13.22 -14.99
N ASN A 220 -9.25 13.84 -15.58
CA ASN A 220 -10.32 14.53 -14.87
C ASN A 220 -11.64 13.84 -15.20
N ASP A 221 -12.11 13.02 -14.28
CA ASP A 221 -13.34 12.25 -14.41
C ASP A 221 -14.42 12.82 -13.47
N PRO A 222 -15.72 12.59 -13.73
CA PRO A 222 -16.80 13.06 -12.85
C PRO A 222 -16.68 12.58 -11.39
N THR A 223 -15.96 11.48 -11.16
CA THR A 223 -15.75 10.89 -9.83
C THR A 223 -14.52 11.44 -9.11
N GLY A 224 -13.63 12.16 -9.79
CA GLY A 224 -12.40 12.65 -9.21
C GLY A 224 -11.29 12.93 -10.22
N VAL A 225 -10.19 13.48 -9.71
CA VAL A 225 -9.00 13.78 -10.52
C VAL A 225 -7.90 12.77 -10.20
N ARG A 226 -7.29 12.22 -11.24
CA ARG A 226 -6.18 11.26 -11.14
C ARG A 226 -4.92 11.85 -11.76
N PHE A 227 -3.83 11.84 -11.00
CA PHE A 227 -2.50 12.19 -11.48
C PHE A 227 -1.65 10.92 -11.60
N ASP A 228 -1.09 10.67 -12.77
CA ASP A 228 -0.06 9.65 -12.97
C ASP A 228 1.33 10.30 -13.01
N LEU A 229 2.22 9.75 -12.19
CA LEU A 229 3.54 10.29 -11.91
C LEU A 229 4.56 9.16 -11.96
N GLU A 230 5.79 9.47 -12.34
CA GLU A 230 6.93 8.57 -12.28
C GLU A 230 8.06 9.17 -11.43
N ASP A 231 8.62 8.35 -10.52
CA ASP A 231 9.82 8.66 -9.75
C ASP A 231 10.96 7.74 -10.19
N ARG A 232 12.00 8.32 -10.79
CA ARG A 232 13.17 7.59 -11.29
C ARG A 232 14.27 7.40 -10.24
N ALA A 233 14.12 8.04 -9.08
CA ALA A 233 15.11 8.05 -8.00
C ALA A 233 14.61 7.24 -6.79
N THR A 234 13.97 6.10 -7.05
CA THR A 234 13.56 5.14 -6.02
C THR A 234 14.53 3.97 -5.95
N LEU A 235 14.55 3.25 -4.83
CA LEU A 235 15.33 2.04 -4.72
C LEU A 235 14.90 1.03 -5.80
N GLY A 236 15.87 0.40 -6.49
CA GLY A 236 15.58 -0.63 -7.49
C GLY A 236 15.11 -0.11 -8.87
N GLY A 237 14.91 1.19 -9.06
CA GLY A 237 14.61 1.76 -10.38
C GLY A 237 13.51 2.80 -10.39
N THR A 238 12.65 2.75 -11.42
CA THR A 238 11.54 3.69 -11.61
C THR A 238 10.26 3.16 -10.98
N SER A 239 9.66 3.93 -10.08
CA SER A 239 8.34 3.65 -9.50
C SER A 239 7.27 4.52 -10.14
N LYS A 240 6.06 3.97 -10.33
CA LYS A 240 4.88 4.71 -10.79
C LYS A 240 3.98 5.04 -9.60
N ILE A 241 3.52 6.28 -9.54
CA ILE A 241 2.67 6.80 -8.48
C ILE A 241 1.39 7.31 -9.11
N GLN A 242 0.25 6.92 -8.57
CA GLN A 242 -1.05 7.41 -9.00
C GLN A 242 -1.77 8.02 -7.81
N LEU A 243 -2.17 9.28 -7.93
CA LEU A 243 -2.85 10.03 -6.88
C LEU A 243 -4.30 10.24 -7.28
N PHE A 244 -5.22 9.93 -6.37
CA PHE A 244 -6.65 10.06 -6.60
C PHE A 244 -7.23 11.09 -5.64
N PHE A 245 -7.72 12.18 -6.21
CA PHE A 245 -8.37 13.28 -5.52
C PHE A 245 -9.88 13.27 -5.73
N ASP A 246 -10.58 13.98 -4.86
CA ASP A 246 -11.96 14.40 -5.13
C ASP A 246 -12.03 15.31 -6.38
N PRO A 247 -13.22 15.51 -6.98
CA PRO A 247 -13.38 16.31 -8.21
C PRO A 247 -12.84 17.75 -8.10
N ASP A 248 -12.79 18.29 -6.88
CA ASP A 248 -12.32 19.65 -6.60
C ASP A 248 -10.83 19.73 -6.22
N VAL A 249 -10.09 18.60 -6.20
CA VAL A 249 -8.68 18.53 -5.77
C VAL A 249 -8.43 19.11 -4.36
N LYS A 250 -9.42 18.98 -3.47
CA LYS A 250 -9.37 19.46 -2.08
C LYS A 250 -8.88 18.38 -1.11
N THR A 251 -9.06 17.12 -1.46
CA THR A 251 -8.77 15.97 -0.60
C THR A 251 -8.17 14.81 -1.40
N LEU A 252 -6.95 14.40 -1.02
CA LEU A 252 -6.38 13.15 -1.51
C LEU A 252 -7.11 11.99 -0.82
N SER A 253 -7.73 11.13 -1.62
CA SER A 253 -8.53 10.00 -1.11
C SER A 253 -7.79 8.67 -1.21
N GLN A 254 -6.89 8.54 -2.19
CA GLN A 254 -6.13 7.31 -2.40
C GLN A 254 -4.82 7.61 -3.13
N TRP A 255 -3.80 6.80 -2.86
CA TRP A 255 -2.66 6.68 -3.75
C TRP A 255 -2.41 5.21 -4.11
N ARG A 256 -1.79 4.99 -5.26
CA ARG A 256 -1.34 3.68 -5.71
C ARG A 256 0.10 3.78 -6.16
N ILE A 257 0.92 2.86 -5.70
CA ILE A 257 2.34 2.77 -6.05
C ILE A 257 2.56 1.46 -6.78
N THR A 258 3.23 1.53 -7.91
CA THR A 258 3.77 0.38 -8.63
C THR A 258 5.29 0.49 -8.56
N ASP A 259 5.93 -0.49 -7.95
CA ASP A 259 7.37 -0.50 -7.83
C ASP A 259 8.06 -0.93 -9.15
N PRO A 260 9.40 -0.89 -9.23
CA PRO A 260 10.14 -1.29 -10.43
C PRO A 260 9.92 -2.76 -10.84
N GLN A 261 9.53 -3.61 -9.90
CA GLN A 261 9.26 -5.04 -10.08
C GLN A 261 7.82 -5.29 -10.56
N GLY A 262 6.95 -4.28 -10.52
CA GLY A 262 5.56 -4.34 -10.94
C GLY A 262 4.58 -4.67 -9.82
N TYR A 263 5.01 -4.75 -8.56
CA TYR A 263 4.11 -4.95 -7.44
C TYR A 263 3.32 -3.68 -7.16
N ILE A 264 2.01 -3.86 -6.97
CA ILE A 264 1.06 -2.76 -6.81
C ILE A 264 0.61 -2.71 -5.36
N THR A 265 0.81 -1.55 -4.75
CA THR A 265 0.31 -1.20 -3.43
C THR A 265 -0.72 -0.09 -3.57
N THR A 266 -1.92 -0.28 -3.00
CA THR A 266 -2.95 0.76 -2.95
C THR A 266 -3.20 1.17 -1.52
N VAL A 267 -3.25 2.48 -1.23
CA VAL A 267 -3.61 3.01 0.08
C VAL A 267 -4.76 3.99 -0.06
N THR A 268 -5.88 3.67 0.56
CA THR A 268 -7.05 4.54 0.68
C THR A 268 -6.98 5.28 2.01
N LEU A 269 -7.33 6.57 2.01
CA LEU A 269 -7.31 7.46 3.16
C LEU A 269 -8.73 7.83 3.58
N SER A 270 -8.95 7.96 4.89
CA SER A 270 -10.24 8.37 5.42
C SER A 270 -10.07 9.18 6.72
N ASN A 271 -11.10 9.95 7.07
CA ASN A 271 -11.14 10.75 8.30
C ASN A 271 -9.90 11.66 8.44
N LEU A 272 -9.49 12.29 7.34
CA LEU A 272 -8.31 13.15 7.29
C LEU A 272 -8.55 14.47 8.06
N GLN A 273 -7.63 14.77 8.98
CA GLN A 273 -7.65 15.99 9.79
C GLN A 273 -6.31 16.72 9.64
N LYS A 274 -6.36 17.90 9.01
CA LYS A 274 -5.21 18.78 8.78
C LYS A 274 -5.02 19.73 9.96
N GLY A 275 -3.78 20.11 10.26
CA GLY A 275 -3.46 21.18 11.22
C GLY A 275 -3.62 20.82 12.71
N LYS A 276 -3.89 19.54 13.04
CA LYS A 276 -3.87 19.08 14.42
C LYS A 276 -2.45 19.05 14.97
N SER A 277 -2.28 19.42 16.23
CA SER A 277 -1.01 19.23 16.94
C SER A 277 -0.72 17.73 17.06
N VAL A 278 0.53 17.36 16.81
CA VAL A 278 1.02 15.97 16.93
C VAL A 278 2.27 15.97 17.78
N ASP A 279 2.41 14.96 18.63
CA ASP A 279 3.60 14.81 19.46
C ASP A 279 4.79 14.40 18.60
N GLY A 280 5.91 15.11 18.77
CA GLY A 280 7.17 14.83 18.09
C GLY A 280 7.77 13.47 18.48
N SER A 281 7.48 13.00 19.70
CA SER A 281 7.98 11.71 20.22
C SER A 281 7.50 10.51 19.37
N LEU A 282 6.36 10.65 18.69
CA LEU A 282 5.79 9.63 17.81
C LEU A 282 6.72 9.26 16.65
N PHE A 283 7.59 10.19 16.24
CA PHE A 283 8.46 10.06 15.07
C PHE A 283 9.90 9.67 15.44
N PHE A 284 10.16 9.36 16.71
CA PHE A 284 11.51 9.04 17.18
C PHE A 284 11.98 7.69 16.65
N ILE A 285 13.20 7.66 16.10
CA ILE A 285 13.92 6.46 15.65
C ILE A 285 15.13 6.20 16.53
N ASN A 286 15.23 5.00 17.11
CA ASN A 286 16.42 4.55 17.84
C ASN A 286 17.41 3.91 16.86
N TYR A 287 18.58 4.52 16.65
CA TYR A 287 19.62 4.00 15.74
C TYR A 287 20.60 3.03 16.42
N GLY A 288 20.32 2.65 17.66
CA GLY A 288 21.13 1.72 18.46
C GLY A 288 22.24 2.41 19.27
N ARG A 289 22.38 3.75 19.18
CA ARG A 289 23.33 4.53 19.97
C ARG A 289 22.90 4.57 21.45
N ALA A 290 23.83 4.84 22.35
CA ALA A 290 23.56 4.80 23.79
C ALA A 290 22.54 5.87 24.20
N GLU A 291 22.68 7.07 23.64
CA GLU A 291 21.80 8.21 23.79
C GLU A 291 20.38 7.92 23.29
N ASP A 292 20.26 7.23 22.15
CA ASP A 292 18.97 6.88 21.56
C ASP A 292 18.19 5.91 22.45
N LYS A 293 18.90 4.94 23.04
CA LYS A 293 18.32 3.97 23.98
C LYS A 293 17.82 4.65 25.26
N ALA A 294 18.60 5.58 25.81
CA ALA A 294 18.19 6.36 26.98
C ALA A 294 16.94 7.21 26.69
N MET A 295 16.91 7.89 25.53
CA MET A 295 15.75 8.66 25.10
C MET A 295 14.52 7.77 24.90
N GLN A 296 14.68 6.60 24.27
CA GLN A 296 13.58 5.66 24.07
C GLN A 296 12.95 5.21 25.39
N GLN A 297 13.78 4.92 26.40
CA GLN A 297 13.30 4.55 27.73
C GLN A 297 12.53 5.69 28.39
N GLN A 298 13.01 6.92 28.26
CA GLN A 298 12.32 8.10 28.77
C GLN A 298 10.96 8.31 28.10
N ILE A 299 10.89 8.18 26.77
CA ILE A 299 9.63 8.25 26.01
C ILE A 299 8.66 7.17 26.50
N GLN A 300 9.12 5.93 26.69
CA GLN A 300 8.28 4.84 27.19
C GLN A 300 7.78 5.08 28.61
N GLN A 301 8.61 5.66 29.49
CA GLN A 301 8.22 6.01 30.86
C GLN A 301 7.18 7.13 30.92
N SER A 302 7.27 8.11 30.01
CA SER A 302 6.27 9.20 29.94
C SER A 302 4.91 8.78 29.40
N GLN A 303 4.81 7.60 28.78
CA GLN A 303 3.59 7.07 28.18
C GLN A 303 2.90 6.00 29.04
N GLN A 304 3.45 5.68 30.21
CA GLN A 304 2.83 4.83 31.23
C GLN A 304 2.20 5.69 32.33
#